data_AF-A0A8T3WZP7-F1
#
_entry.id   AF-A0A8T3WZP7-F1
#
_cell.length_a   1.000
_cell.length_b   1.000
_cell.length_c   1.000
_cell.angle_alpha   90.00
_cell.angle_beta   90.00
_cell.angle_gamma   90.00
#
_symmetry.space_group_name_H-M   'P 1'
#
loop_
_entity.id
_entity.type
_entity.pdbx_description
1 polymer ?
#
loop_
_entity_poly.entity_id
_entity_poly.type
_entity_poly.pdbx_seq_one_letter_code
_entity_poly.pdbx_strand_id
1 'polypeptide(L)'
;MKKEKTAKRDIKVVNIVVSTSLKHDIPLEKMAATLSNTEYNPEQFPGLVIRIKEPKTSALIFSSGKVVCTGARSMDKVNESIKKIIKSLEKINIKITIKPDIKIQNIVASGSVGMDLNLNVLAMKLENTEYEPEQFPGLVYKLEEAKATFLLFSNGKIVCTGTKSDEEVNQALDKLIINLKKVKA
;
A
#
# COMPACT_ATOMS: atom_id res chain seq x y z
N MET A 1 29.14 6.02 -32.05
CA MET A 1 28.38 5.04 -31.25
C MET A 1 27.44 5.79 -30.32
N LYS A 2 26.12 5.69 -30.52
CA LYS A 2 25.13 6.32 -29.64
C LYS A 2 25.14 5.54 -28.31
N LYS A 3 25.42 6.22 -27.20
CA LYS A 3 25.24 5.66 -25.85
C LYS A 3 23.76 5.29 -25.70
N GLU A 4 23.44 4.00 -25.65
CA GLU A 4 22.13 3.55 -25.18
C GLU A 4 21.93 4.10 -23.76
N LYS A 5 20.97 5.01 -23.61
CA LYS A 5 20.51 5.43 -22.28
C LYS A 5 19.86 4.20 -21.65
N THR A 6 20.58 3.47 -20.82
CA THR A 6 19.99 2.46 -19.96
C THR A 6 19.00 3.19 -19.05
N ALA A 7 17.70 3.08 -19.32
CA ALA A 7 16.69 3.68 -18.49
C ALA A 7 16.82 3.09 -17.08
N LYS A 8 16.87 3.98 -16.08
CA LYS A 8 17.22 3.63 -14.70
C LYS A 8 16.13 2.74 -14.12
N ARG A 9 16.49 1.50 -13.79
CA ARG A 9 15.65 0.59 -12.99
C ARG A 9 15.45 1.23 -11.63
N ASP A 10 14.21 1.48 -11.24
CA ASP A 10 13.88 2.17 -9.99
C ASP A 10 12.51 1.71 -9.52
N ILE A 11 12.37 1.45 -8.23
CA ILE A 11 11.11 1.16 -7.56
C ILE A 11 11.10 1.90 -6.24
N LYS A 12 9.99 2.57 -5.94
CA LYS A 12 9.85 3.40 -4.74
C LYS A 12 8.53 3.11 -4.06
N VAL A 13 8.56 3.07 -2.74
CA VAL A 13 7.35 2.98 -1.92
C VAL A 13 6.49 4.21 -2.17
N VAL A 14 5.25 3.97 -2.58
CA VAL A 14 4.24 5.01 -2.80
C VAL A 14 3.12 4.97 -1.77
N ASN A 15 2.97 3.83 -1.07
CA ASN A 15 2.03 3.67 0.02
C ASN A 15 2.45 2.56 0.99
N ILE A 16 2.23 2.77 2.28
CA ILE A 16 2.39 1.78 3.34
C ILE A 16 1.05 1.64 4.05
N VAL A 17 0.57 0.41 4.15
CA VAL A 17 -0.59 0.03 4.96
C VAL A 17 -0.10 -0.64 6.22
N VAL A 18 -0.46 -0.09 7.37
CA VAL A 18 -0.13 -0.66 8.67
C VAL A 18 -1.37 -0.96 9.48
N SER A 19 -1.24 -1.85 10.44
CA SER A 19 -2.20 -2.04 11.51
C SER A 19 -1.53 -1.91 12.87
N THR A 20 -2.25 -1.38 13.84
CA THR A 20 -1.85 -1.40 15.24
C THR A 20 -3.06 -1.63 16.13
N SER A 21 -2.83 -1.91 17.41
CA SER A 21 -3.87 -2.00 18.42
C SER A 21 -3.54 -1.05 19.55
N LEU A 22 -4.51 -0.19 19.89
CA LEU A 22 -4.45 0.72 21.02
C LEU A 22 -4.81 0.04 22.35
N LYS A 23 -5.23 -1.24 22.30
CA LYS A 23 -5.66 -2.07 23.45
C LYS A 23 -6.63 -1.33 24.39
N HIS A 24 -7.58 -0.61 23.80
CA HIS A 24 -8.57 0.17 24.52
C HIS A 24 -9.87 0.19 23.71
N ASP A 25 -11.01 0.10 24.38
CA ASP A 25 -12.31 0.24 23.72
C ASP A 25 -12.55 1.70 23.33
N ILE A 26 -12.94 1.92 22.07
CA ILE A 26 -13.11 3.25 21.49
C ILE A 26 -14.60 3.50 21.22
N PRO A 27 -15.24 4.49 21.88
CA PRO A 27 -16.61 4.89 21.60
C PRO A 27 -16.64 5.70 20.30
N LEU A 28 -16.87 5.00 19.18
CA LEU A 28 -16.80 5.55 17.83
C LEU A 28 -17.82 6.66 17.60
N GLU A 29 -19.02 6.54 18.18
CA GLU A 29 -20.11 7.52 18.11
C GLU A 29 -19.67 8.84 18.75
N LYS A 30 -19.08 8.78 19.95
CA LYS A 30 -18.56 9.94 20.66
C LYS A 30 -17.42 10.59 19.90
N MET A 31 -16.53 9.78 19.31
CA MET A 31 -15.44 10.24 18.48
C MET A 31 -15.96 10.98 17.24
N ALA A 32 -16.95 10.42 16.56
CA ALA A 32 -17.57 11.02 15.38
C ALA A 32 -18.27 12.34 15.69
N ALA A 33 -18.99 12.41 16.80
CA ALA A 33 -19.66 13.63 17.25
C ALA A 33 -18.69 14.75 17.63
N THR A 34 -17.47 14.40 18.10
CA THR A 34 -16.48 15.37 18.58
C THR A 34 -15.52 15.84 17.49
N LEU A 35 -15.19 14.98 16.51
CA LEU A 35 -14.15 15.23 15.52
C LEU A 35 -14.73 15.44 14.12
N SER A 36 -14.59 16.65 13.59
CA SER A 36 -15.13 17.03 12.27
C SER A 36 -14.44 16.37 11.07
N ASN A 37 -13.27 15.75 11.26
CA ASN A 37 -12.51 15.06 10.20
C ASN A 37 -12.75 13.54 10.19
N THR A 38 -13.94 13.12 10.63
CA THR A 38 -14.32 11.71 10.73
C THR A 38 -15.60 11.42 9.97
N GLU A 39 -15.73 10.19 9.50
CA GLU A 39 -16.93 9.62 8.90
C GLU A 39 -17.22 8.28 9.58
N TYR A 40 -18.43 8.12 10.10
CA TYR A 40 -18.85 6.89 10.75
C TYR A 40 -20.30 6.60 10.40
N ASN A 41 -20.51 5.48 9.71
CA ASN A 41 -21.83 4.95 9.40
C ASN A 41 -21.78 3.42 9.62
N PRO A 42 -22.13 2.93 10.83
CA PRO A 42 -21.98 1.52 11.19
C PRO A 42 -22.83 0.56 10.35
N GLU A 43 -23.92 1.04 9.73
CA GLU A 43 -24.73 0.23 8.81
C GLU A 43 -24.00 -0.08 7.50
N GLN A 44 -23.11 0.82 7.06
CA GLN A 44 -22.32 0.64 5.85
C GLN A 44 -20.95 0.03 6.14
N PHE A 45 -20.30 0.44 7.22
CA PHE A 45 -18.97 -0.02 7.60
C PHE A 45 -18.75 0.06 9.12
N PRO A 46 -18.29 -1.03 9.78
CA PRO A 46 -18.20 -1.09 11.25
C PRO A 46 -17.08 -0.23 11.86
N GLY A 47 -16.20 0.37 11.07
CA GLY A 47 -15.11 1.21 11.55
C GLY A 47 -15.38 2.70 11.30
N LEU A 48 -14.83 3.55 12.16
CA LEU A 48 -14.77 4.99 11.93
C LEU A 48 -13.60 5.32 11.00
N VAL A 49 -13.87 6.10 9.96
CA VAL A 49 -12.84 6.63 9.05
C VAL A 49 -12.40 7.99 9.58
N ILE A 50 -11.11 8.17 9.84
CA ILE A 50 -10.52 9.47 10.15
C ILE A 50 -9.53 9.86 9.05
N ARG A 51 -9.62 11.10 8.57
CA ARG A 51 -8.68 11.66 7.58
C ARG A 51 -7.76 12.68 8.23
N ILE A 52 -6.46 12.50 8.03
CA ILE A 52 -5.42 13.40 8.53
C ILE A 52 -4.83 14.14 7.33
N LYS A 53 -4.84 15.47 7.37
CA LYS A 53 -4.36 16.31 6.26
C LYS A 53 -2.84 16.25 6.11
N GLU A 54 -2.13 16.28 7.23
CA GLU A 54 -0.68 16.23 7.26
C GLU A 54 -0.23 15.28 8.38
N PRO A 55 0.57 14.24 8.10
CA PRO A 55 0.77 13.70 6.76
C PRO A 55 -0.56 13.24 6.16
N LYS A 56 -0.71 13.36 4.84
CA LYS A 56 -1.93 12.98 4.13
C LYS A 56 -2.16 11.47 4.26
N THR A 57 -3.00 11.10 5.22
CA THR A 57 -3.25 9.69 5.58
C THR A 57 -4.71 9.50 5.97
N SER A 58 -5.17 8.26 5.85
CA SER A 58 -6.49 7.84 6.33
C SER A 58 -6.28 6.70 7.32
N ALA A 59 -7.10 6.65 8.36
CA ALA A 59 -7.13 5.51 9.26
C ALA A 59 -8.56 5.03 9.50
N LEU A 60 -8.69 3.73 9.62
CA LEU A 60 -9.89 3.02 10.05
C LEU A 60 -9.70 2.66 11.51
N ILE A 61 -10.60 3.10 12.37
CA ILE A 61 -10.57 2.85 13.82
C ILE A 61 -11.79 2.00 14.16
N PHE A 62 -11.54 0.86 14.79
CA PHE A 62 -12.58 -0.05 15.24
C PHE A 62 -12.83 0.13 16.74
N SER A 63 -14.04 -0.22 17.19
CA SER A 63 -14.43 -0.14 18.60
C SER A 63 -13.51 -0.92 19.53
N SER A 64 -12.87 -1.99 19.04
CA SER A 64 -11.85 -2.78 19.77
C SER A 64 -10.49 -2.08 19.96
N GLY A 65 -10.34 -0.86 19.46
CA GLY A 65 -9.06 -0.15 19.45
C GLY A 65 -8.07 -0.64 18.39
N LYS A 66 -8.48 -1.54 17.50
CA LYS A 66 -7.72 -1.84 16.28
C LYS A 66 -7.73 -0.60 15.37
N VAL A 67 -6.56 -0.28 14.83
CA VAL A 67 -6.38 0.83 13.89
C VAL A 67 -5.69 0.29 12.64
N VAL A 68 -6.24 0.60 11.47
CA VAL A 68 -5.58 0.37 10.17
C VAL A 68 -5.28 1.72 9.56
N CYS A 69 -4.03 2.02 9.24
CA CYS A 69 -3.61 3.30 8.67
C CYS A 69 -3.00 3.10 7.29
N THR A 70 -3.34 3.98 6.34
CA THR A 70 -2.89 3.97 4.94
C THR A 70 -2.63 5.39 4.44
N GLY A 71 -1.91 5.52 3.34
CA GLY A 71 -1.57 6.78 2.66
C GLY A 71 -0.16 7.30 2.95
N ALA A 72 0.53 6.72 3.94
CA ALA A 72 1.88 7.13 4.28
C ALA A 72 2.92 6.56 3.30
N ARG A 73 4.01 7.29 3.07
CA ARG A 73 5.13 6.86 2.21
C ARG A 73 6.39 6.46 2.97
N SER A 74 6.38 6.59 4.29
CA SER A 74 7.50 6.21 5.15
C SER A 74 6.99 5.86 6.55
N MET A 75 7.78 5.06 7.28
CA MET A 75 7.46 4.69 8.66
C MET A 75 7.42 5.90 9.60
N ASP A 76 8.19 6.96 9.34
CA ASP A 76 8.12 8.20 10.13
C ASP A 76 6.75 8.86 10.00
N LYS A 77 6.21 8.94 8.78
CA LYS A 77 4.87 9.49 8.55
C LYS A 77 3.78 8.59 9.13
N VAL A 78 3.95 7.27 9.08
CA VAL A 78 3.05 6.34 9.79
C VAL A 78 3.03 6.66 11.29
N ASN A 79 4.20 6.75 11.92
CA ASN A 79 4.33 7.05 13.34
C ASN A 79 3.70 8.42 13.70
N GLU A 80 3.90 9.43 12.84
CA GLU A 80 3.27 10.75 13.00
C GLU A 80 1.73 10.66 12.98
N SER A 81 1.17 9.90 12.03
CA SER A 81 -0.28 9.67 11.94
C SER A 81 -0.84 8.96 13.16
N ILE A 82 -0.21 7.88 13.61
CA ILE A 82 -0.65 7.14 14.81
C ILE A 82 -0.63 8.06 16.04
N LYS A 83 0.41 8.88 16.21
CA LYS A 83 0.47 9.89 17.28
C LYS A 83 -0.67 10.90 17.19
N LYS A 84 -1.05 11.37 15.99
CA LYS A 84 -2.19 12.28 15.79
C LYS A 84 -3.52 11.61 16.13
N ILE A 85 -3.69 10.33 15.83
CA ILE A 85 -4.88 9.56 16.24
C ILE A 85 -4.96 9.48 17.76
N ILE A 86 -3.86 9.14 18.45
CA ILE A 86 -3.83 9.10 19.92
C ILE A 86 -4.20 10.46 20.52
N LYS A 87 -3.63 11.55 20.00
CA LYS A 87 -4.00 12.92 20.43
C LYS A 87 -5.47 13.26 20.19
N SER A 88 -6.07 12.74 19.13
CA SER A 88 -7.50 12.93 18.86
C SER A 88 -8.37 12.16 19.86
N LEU A 89 -7.93 10.98 20.31
CA LEU A 89 -8.61 10.21 21.37
C LEU A 89 -8.53 10.90 22.73
N GLU A 90 -7.43 11.60 23.04
CA GLU A 90 -7.32 12.39 24.27
C GLU A 90 -8.40 13.47 24.36
N LYS A 91 -8.83 14.06 23.23
CA LYS A 91 -9.91 15.07 23.19
C LYS A 91 -11.27 14.53 23.62
N ILE A 92 -11.46 13.22 23.58
CA ILE A 92 -12.69 12.56 24.05
C ILE A 92 -12.49 11.87 25.42
N ASN A 93 -11.44 12.25 26.14
CA ASN A 93 -11.01 11.75 27.45
C ASN A 93 -10.53 10.29 27.44
N ILE A 94 -9.94 9.83 26.34
CA ILE A 94 -9.32 8.48 26.25
C ILE A 94 -7.82 8.63 26.18
N LYS A 95 -7.13 8.12 27.21
CA LYS A 95 -5.67 8.16 27.31
C LYS A 95 -5.09 6.80 26.94
N ILE A 96 -4.34 6.76 25.84
CA ILE A 96 -3.57 5.57 25.45
C ILE A 96 -2.20 5.63 26.12
N THR A 97 -1.96 4.75 27.09
CA THR A 97 -0.70 4.71 27.87
C THR A 97 0.33 3.77 27.27
N ILE A 98 -0.09 2.84 26.40
CA ILE A 98 0.80 1.89 25.76
C ILE A 98 1.51 2.51 24.56
N LYS A 99 2.71 2.02 24.25
CA LYS A 99 3.32 2.22 22.94
C LYS A 99 2.69 1.21 21.97
N PRO A 100 1.94 1.65 20.94
CA PRO A 100 1.30 0.71 20.03
C PRO A 100 2.34 -0.05 19.20
N ASP A 101 2.16 -1.36 19.07
CA ASP A 101 2.95 -2.20 18.17
C ASP A 101 2.44 -2.02 16.73
N ILE A 102 3.30 -1.52 15.83
CA ILE A 102 2.93 -1.20 14.45
C ILE A 102 3.37 -2.35 13.56
N LYS A 103 2.41 -2.99 12.90
CA LYS A 103 2.65 -4.09 11.97
C LYS A 103 2.36 -3.63 10.54
N ILE A 104 3.34 -3.78 9.65
CA ILE A 104 3.16 -3.55 8.23
C ILE A 104 2.28 -4.68 7.67
N GLN A 105 1.19 -4.31 7.02
CA GLN A 105 0.26 -5.25 6.40
C GLN A 105 0.51 -5.34 4.90
N ASN A 106 0.86 -4.22 4.26
CA ASN A 106 1.15 -4.16 2.84
C ASN A 106 2.02 -2.93 2.53
N ILE A 107 2.90 -3.08 1.55
CA ILE A 107 3.63 -2.00 0.91
C ILE A 107 3.23 -2.00 -0.57
N VAL A 108 2.88 -0.83 -1.07
CA VAL A 108 2.70 -0.58 -2.49
C VAL A 108 3.87 0.24 -2.97
N ALA A 109 4.57 -0.27 -3.97
CA ALA A 109 5.68 0.40 -4.62
C ALA A 109 5.40 0.61 -6.10
N SER A 110 5.93 1.67 -6.67
CA SER A 110 5.80 1.95 -8.10
C SER A 110 7.16 2.31 -8.69
N GLY A 111 7.36 1.96 -9.94
CA GLY A 111 8.66 2.04 -10.58
C GLY A 111 8.59 1.86 -12.09
N SER A 112 9.74 1.57 -12.67
CA SER A 112 9.85 1.18 -14.07
C SER A 112 10.94 0.13 -14.28
N VAL A 113 10.68 -0.79 -15.21
CA VAL A 113 11.66 -1.77 -15.68
C VAL A 113 12.61 -1.18 -16.74
N GLY A 114 12.33 0.04 -17.23
CA GLY A 114 13.20 0.76 -18.15
C GLY A 114 13.16 0.26 -19.61
N MET A 115 12.12 -0.49 -19.97
CA MET A 115 11.89 -0.97 -21.34
C MET A 115 10.40 -1.10 -21.61
N ASP A 116 10.00 -0.92 -22.87
CA ASP A 116 8.62 -1.18 -23.28
C ASP A 116 8.30 -2.67 -23.17
N LEU A 117 7.04 -2.98 -22.89
CA LEU A 117 6.55 -4.32 -22.66
C LEU A 117 5.43 -4.66 -23.64
N ASN A 118 5.59 -5.76 -24.37
CA ASN A 118 4.49 -6.31 -25.15
C ASN A 118 3.58 -7.16 -24.26
N LEU A 119 2.54 -6.53 -23.69
CA LEU A 119 1.64 -7.17 -22.71
C LEU A 119 0.93 -8.42 -23.27
N ASN A 120 0.59 -8.43 -24.57
CA ASN A 120 -0.01 -9.61 -25.21
C ASN A 120 0.96 -10.79 -25.19
N VAL A 121 2.23 -10.57 -25.55
CA VAL A 121 3.25 -11.61 -25.53
C VAL A 121 3.53 -12.08 -24.10
N LEU A 122 3.56 -11.16 -23.15
CA LEU A 122 3.72 -11.49 -21.74
C LEU A 122 2.58 -12.37 -21.22
N ALA A 123 1.32 -12.03 -21.52
CA ALA A 123 0.15 -12.80 -21.10
C ALA A 123 0.13 -14.24 -21.66
N MET A 124 0.72 -14.46 -22.84
CA MET A 124 0.82 -15.80 -23.42
C MET A 124 1.97 -16.62 -22.84
N LYS A 125 3.06 -15.97 -22.40
CA LYS A 125 4.32 -16.64 -22.03
C LYS A 125 4.55 -16.76 -20.54
N LEU A 126 3.96 -15.87 -19.74
CA LEU A 126 4.06 -15.90 -18.29
C LEU A 126 2.82 -16.62 -17.74
N GLU A 127 3.05 -17.50 -16.77
CA GLU A 127 1.98 -18.09 -15.99
C GLU A 127 1.44 -17.08 -14.97
N ASN A 128 0.23 -17.31 -14.45
CA ASN A 128 -0.39 -16.48 -13.41
C ASN A 128 -0.54 -15.00 -13.79
N THR A 129 -0.89 -14.76 -15.06
CA THR A 129 -1.19 -13.43 -15.59
C THR A 129 -2.67 -13.27 -15.95
N GLU A 130 -3.20 -12.07 -15.74
CA GLU A 130 -4.53 -11.65 -16.19
C GLU A 130 -4.36 -10.35 -16.99
N TYR A 131 -4.81 -10.35 -18.25
CA TYR A 131 -4.72 -9.17 -19.12
C TYR A 131 -5.98 -9.03 -19.97
N GLU A 132 -6.83 -8.09 -19.58
CA GLU A 132 -8.09 -7.76 -20.24
C GLU A 132 -8.09 -6.25 -20.56
N PRO A 133 -7.47 -5.81 -21.66
CA PRO A 133 -7.19 -4.38 -21.93
C PRO A 133 -8.45 -3.50 -21.99
N GLU A 134 -9.59 -4.09 -22.38
CA GLU A 134 -10.90 -3.40 -22.40
C GLU A 134 -11.43 -3.08 -20.99
N GLN A 135 -11.00 -3.84 -19.98
CA GLN A 135 -11.37 -3.64 -18.57
C GLN A 135 -10.30 -2.86 -17.80
N PHE A 136 -9.03 -3.17 -18.05
CA PHE A 136 -7.89 -2.55 -17.37
C PHE A 136 -6.65 -2.52 -18.28
N PRO A 137 -5.98 -1.36 -18.46
CA PRO A 137 -4.89 -1.20 -19.42
C PRO A 137 -3.56 -1.89 -19.03
N GLY A 138 -3.44 -2.41 -17.81
CA GLY A 138 -2.23 -3.08 -17.33
C GLY A 138 -2.40 -4.60 -17.28
N LEU A 139 -1.30 -5.33 -17.42
CA LEU A 139 -1.27 -6.77 -17.15
C LEU A 139 -1.07 -6.99 -15.65
N VAL A 140 -1.92 -7.81 -15.04
CA VAL A 140 -1.75 -8.28 -13.66
C VAL A 140 -0.89 -9.53 -13.69
N TYR A 141 0.24 -9.53 -13.01
CA TYR A 141 1.13 -10.69 -12.89
C TYR A 141 1.33 -11.05 -11.42
N LYS A 142 0.82 -12.23 -11.02
CA LYS A 142 0.95 -12.74 -9.64
C LYS A 142 2.20 -13.60 -9.53
N LEU A 143 3.17 -13.10 -8.76
CA LEU A 143 4.42 -13.79 -8.47
C LEU A 143 4.32 -14.45 -7.09
N GLU A 144 3.73 -15.65 -7.06
CA GLU A 144 3.39 -16.37 -5.82
C GLU A 144 4.61 -16.64 -4.94
N GLU A 145 5.75 -17.00 -5.56
CA GLU A 145 7.03 -17.25 -4.89
C GLU A 145 7.61 -16.04 -4.14
N ALA A 146 7.14 -14.83 -4.44
CA ALA A 146 7.50 -13.59 -3.76
C ALA A 146 6.33 -12.97 -2.99
N LYS A 147 5.16 -13.63 -2.99
CA LYS A 147 3.89 -13.10 -2.46
C LYS A 147 3.60 -11.68 -2.96
N ALA A 148 3.96 -11.41 -4.22
CA ALA A 148 3.88 -10.09 -4.82
C ALA A 148 2.99 -10.15 -6.07
N THR A 149 2.23 -9.08 -6.29
CA THR A 149 1.46 -8.87 -7.51
C THR A 149 1.99 -7.62 -8.20
N PHE A 150 2.33 -7.77 -9.48
CA PHE A 150 2.73 -6.67 -10.33
C PHE A 150 1.60 -6.25 -11.25
N LEU A 151 1.42 -4.94 -11.39
CA LEU A 151 0.70 -4.35 -12.52
C LEU A 151 1.76 -3.85 -13.50
N LEU A 152 1.79 -4.42 -14.70
CA LEU A 152 2.74 -4.10 -15.76
C LEU A 152 2.04 -3.28 -16.83
N PHE A 153 2.65 -2.18 -17.25
CA PHE A 153 2.14 -1.32 -18.31
C PHE A 153 3.05 -1.39 -19.54
N SER A 154 2.47 -1.17 -20.73
CA SER A 154 3.19 -1.29 -22.01
C SER A 154 4.40 -0.37 -22.14
N ASN A 155 4.41 0.77 -21.42
CA ASN A 155 5.54 1.71 -21.37
C ASN A 155 6.62 1.35 -20.33
N GLY A 156 6.57 0.13 -19.77
CA GLY A 156 7.52 -0.34 -18.78
C GLY A 156 7.32 0.22 -17.37
N LYS A 157 6.25 0.99 -17.10
CA LYS A 157 5.88 1.32 -15.72
C LYS A 157 5.38 0.07 -15.01
N ILE A 158 5.64 0.02 -13.71
CA ILE A 158 5.21 -1.06 -12.85
C ILE A 158 4.62 -0.56 -11.53
N VAL A 159 3.71 -1.32 -10.97
CA VAL A 159 3.25 -1.21 -9.58
C VAL A 159 3.40 -2.58 -8.92
N CYS A 160 4.01 -2.64 -7.75
CA CYS A 160 4.16 -3.84 -6.93
C CYS A 160 3.31 -3.70 -5.66
N THR A 161 2.57 -4.73 -5.30
CA THR A 161 1.80 -4.83 -4.04
C THR A 161 1.86 -6.26 -3.49
N GLY A 162 1.51 -6.46 -2.22
CA GLY A 162 1.44 -7.77 -1.55
C GLY A 162 2.60 -8.02 -0.59
N THR A 163 3.70 -7.29 -0.76
CA THR A 163 4.92 -7.34 0.05
C THR A 163 4.78 -6.57 1.36
N LYS A 164 5.59 -6.89 2.36
CA LYS A 164 5.56 -6.28 3.71
C LYS A 164 6.85 -5.57 4.11
N SER A 165 7.88 -5.59 3.27
CA SER A 165 9.13 -4.87 3.50
C SER A 165 9.73 -4.34 2.20
N ASP A 166 10.58 -3.32 2.29
CA ASP A 166 11.35 -2.82 1.14
C ASP A 166 12.23 -3.91 0.52
N GLU A 167 12.75 -4.83 1.34
CA GLU A 167 13.57 -5.93 0.86
C GLU A 167 12.74 -6.93 0.02
N GLU A 168 11.54 -7.29 0.47
CA GLU A 168 10.61 -8.11 -0.32
C GLU A 168 10.23 -7.43 -1.64
N VAL A 169 10.03 -6.09 -1.65
CA VAL A 169 9.77 -5.32 -2.88
C VAL A 169 10.92 -5.46 -3.87
N ASN A 170 12.16 -5.30 -3.41
CA ASN A 170 13.35 -5.40 -4.27
C ASN A 170 13.55 -6.83 -4.79
N GLN A 171 13.40 -7.85 -3.92
CA GLN A 171 13.49 -9.25 -4.32
C GLN A 171 12.42 -9.62 -5.36
N ALA A 172 11.19 -9.13 -5.19
CA ALA A 172 10.11 -9.32 -6.16
C ALA A 172 10.44 -8.66 -7.50
N LEU A 173 11.02 -7.45 -7.48
CA LEU A 173 11.46 -6.76 -8.69
C LEU A 173 12.55 -7.53 -9.42
N ASP A 174 13.55 -8.05 -8.72
CA ASP A 174 14.63 -8.83 -9.33
C ASP A 174 14.09 -10.09 -10.04
N LYS A 175 13.16 -10.80 -9.38
CA LYS A 175 12.48 -11.96 -9.96
C LYS A 175 11.64 -11.60 -11.18
N LEU A 176 10.88 -10.50 -11.12
CA LEU A 176 10.14 -9.98 -12.28
C LEU A 176 11.09 -9.76 -13.46
N ILE A 177 12.21 -9.07 -13.25
CA ILE A 177 13.19 -8.78 -14.31
C ILE A 177 13.76 -10.08 -14.92
N ILE A 178 14.06 -11.08 -14.09
CA ILE A 178 14.52 -12.38 -14.58
C ILE A 178 13.46 -13.01 -15.49
N ASN A 179 12.19 -12.99 -15.08
CA ASN A 179 11.10 -13.60 -15.84
C ASN A 179 10.83 -12.86 -17.16
N LEU A 180 10.83 -11.53 -17.14
CA LEU A 180 10.69 -10.70 -18.36
C LEU A 180 11.80 -11.00 -19.38
N LYS A 181 13.05 -11.16 -18.92
CA LYS A 181 14.18 -11.50 -19.81
C LYS A 181 14.06 -12.90 -20.40
N LYS A 182 13.59 -13.89 -19.64
CA LYS A 182 13.40 -15.27 -20.12
C LYS A 182 12.43 -15.33 -21.30
N VAL A 183 11.36 -14.55 -21.23
CA VAL A 183 10.31 -14.53 -22.27
C VAL A 183 10.63 -13.60 -23.45
N LYS A 184 11.81 -12.96 -23.45
CA LYS A 184 12.24 -11.92 -24.40
C LYS A 184 11.17 -10.85 -24.59
N ALA A 185 10.70 -10.31 -23.45
CA ALA A 185 9.76 -9.20 -23.39
C ALA A 185 10.34 -7.94 -24.05
#